data_AF-A0A3D2N6Q1-F1
#
_entry.id   AF-A0A3D2N6Q1-F1
#
_cell.length_a   1.000
_cell.length_b   1.000
_cell.length_c   1.000
_cell.angle_alpha   90.00
_cell.angle_beta   90.00
_cell.angle_gamma   90.00
#
_symmetry.space_group_name_H-M   'P 1'
#
loop_
_entity.id
_entity.type
_entity.pdbx_description
1 polymer ?
#
loop_
_entity_poly.entity_id
_entity_poly.type
_entity_poly.pdbx_seq_one_letter_code
_entity_poly.pdbx_strand_id
1 'polypeptide(L)'
;MAFAAAKGMTPSQCMESEPKCIENECKENIMSKLDINAASFQLGFEKFLIGCEATEAESNGKWDRETYGEMQDYYASLMVSIILRTISADGWVSNKEVEYLNKLFGFDYNDGELEQVFESCKELIASESFEEEIADSIRLMASFNEKLTQAYKNLLTLVCDIVAKSDGFVTDEEKAEISHIEKLLEQ
;
A
#
# COMPACT_ATOMS: atom_id res chain seq x y z
N MET A 1 -34.58 -32.40 53.04
CA MET A 1 -34.56 -31.54 54.24
C MET A 1 -34.94 -30.14 53.79
N ALA A 2 -36.04 -29.61 54.32
CA ALA A 2 -36.48 -28.24 54.14
C ALA A 2 -36.07 -27.41 55.37
N PHE A 3 -35.77 -26.12 55.19
CA PHE A 3 -36.00 -24.98 56.11
C PHE A 3 -35.69 -23.70 55.29
N ALA A 4 -36.70 -22.92 54.85
CA ALA A 4 -37.33 -21.76 55.53
C ALA A 4 -36.48 -20.47 55.41
N ALA A 5 -36.98 -19.24 55.31
CA ALA A 5 -38.29 -18.62 55.05
C ALA A 5 -38.02 -17.12 54.80
N ALA A 6 -38.96 -16.44 54.14
CA ALA A 6 -38.93 -15.04 53.73
C ALA A 6 -38.92 -13.99 54.87
N LYS A 7 -38.51 -12.76 54.53
CA LYS A 7 -38.95 -11.43 55.06
C LYS A 7 -38.16 -10.35 54.29
N GLY A 8 -38.73 -9.29 53.71
CA GLY A 8 -40.09 -8.80 53.65
C GLY A 8 -40.22 -7.74 52.55
N MET A 9 -41.46 -7.46 52.14
CA MET A 9 -41.83 -6.41 51.20
C MET A 9 -41.88 -5.05 51.89
N THR A 10 -41.45 -4.01 51.18
CA THR A 10 -42.03 -2.65 51.29
C THR A 10 -42.34 -2.16 49.87
N PRO A 11 -43.56 -1.64 49.60
CA PRO A 11 -43.93 -1.07 48.31
C PRO A 11 -43.71 0.46 48.28
N SER A 12 -43.81 1.03 47.08
CA SER A 12 -43.79 2.48 46.76
C SER A 12 -42.35 3.02 46.56
N GLN A 13 -41.98 3.72 45.49
CA GLN A 13 -42.73 4.62 44.61
C GLN A 13 -42.20 4.57 43.17
N CYS A 14 -43.09 4.82 42.23
CA CYS A 14 -42.83 5.10 40.82
C CYS A 14 -41.80 6.22 40.66
N MET A 15 -40.88 6.08 39.69
CA MET A 15 -40.53 7.19 38.80
C MET A 15 -39.81 6.67 37.56
N GLU A 16 -40.15 7.30 36.45
CA GLU A 16 -39.84 6.97 35.07
C GLU A 16 -38.34 6.83 34.83
N SER A 17 -37.94 5.79 34.10
CA SER A 17 -36.77 5.90 33.23
C SER A 17 -36.98 4.99 32.01
N GLU A 18 -36.85 5.64 30.87
CA GLU A 18 -37.10 5.18 29.52
C GLU A 18 -36.35 3.88 29.20
N PRO A 19 -36.81 3.09 28.21
CA PRO A 19 -35.96 2.05 27.65
C PRO A 19 -34.75 2.74 27.05
N LYS A 20 -33.58 2.62 27.70
CA LYS A 20 -32.30 2.87 27.06
C LYS A 20 -32.19 1.88 25.90
N CYS A 21 -32.59 2.34 24.72
CA CYS A 21 -32.06 1.81 23.48
C CYS A 21 -30.55 1.84 23.65
N ILE A 22 -29.95 0.65 23.78
CA ILE A 22 -28.53 0.48 23.56
C ILE A 22 -28.37 0.87 22.09
N GLU A 23 -27.93 2.11 21.86
CA GLU A 23 -27.34 2.51 20.59
C GLU A 23 -26.12 1.60 20.42
N ASN A 24 -26.36 0.43 19.81
CA ASN A 24 -25.33 -0.24 19.06
C ASN A 24 -24.91 0.78 18.01
N GLU A 25 -23.86 1.53 18.31
CA GLU A 25 -23.00 2.13 17.31
C GLU A 25 -22.45 0.96 16.46
N CYS A 26 -23.26 0.46 15.53
CA CYS A 26 -22.74 0.02 14.25
C CYS A 26 -22.21 1.28 13.58
N LYS A 27 -21.03 1.75 14.03
CA LYS A 27 -20.13 2.48 13.15
C LYS A 27 -19.79 1.47 12.07
N GLU A 28 -20.58 1.47 10.99
CA GLU A 28 -20.13 0.92 9.73
C GLU A 28 -18.73 1.50 9.53
N ASN A 29 -17.73 0.63 9.54
CA ASN A 29 -16.37 0.98 9.22
C ASN A 29 -16.36 1.27 7.71
N ILE A 30 -16.86 2.44 7.31
CA ILE A 30 -16.90 2.87 5.93
C ILE A 30 -15.44 3.07 5.54
N MET A 31 -14.85 2.05 4.90
CA MET A 31 -13.51 2.14 4.35
C MET A 31 -13.45 3.36 3.45
N SER A 32 -12.48 4.24 3.70
CA SER A 32 -12.28 5.39 2.83
C SER A 32 -11.89 4.91 1.43
N LYS A 33 -12.07 5.76 0.40
CA LYS A 33 -11.57 5.46 -0.95
C LYS A 33 -10.07 5.10 -0.93
N LEU A 34 -9.33 5.70 -0.02
CA LEU A 34 -7.92 5.48 0.14
C LEU A 34 -7.60 4.12 0.78
N ASP A 35 -8.38 3.68 1.76
CA ASP A 35 -8.28 2.32 2.33
C ASP A 35 -8.64 1.26 1.28
N ILE A 36 -9.64 1.53 0.42
CA ILE A 36 -9.99 0.65 -0.71
C ILE A 36 -8.84 0.57 -1.72
N ASN A 37 -8.20 1.70 -2.03
CA ASN A 37 -7.06 1.74 -2.93
C ASN A 37 -5.86 0.95 -2.35
N ALA A 38 -5.55 1.13 -1.07
CA ALA A 38 -4.48 0.39 -0.41
C ALA A 38 -4.74 -1.14 -0.39
N ALA A 39 -5.95 -1.56 -0.06
CA ALA A 39 -6.33 -2.98 -0.10
C ALA A 39 -6.29 -3.55 -1.53
N SER A 40 -6.71 -2.75 -2.53
CA SER A 40 -6.64 -3.14 -3.94
C SER A 40 -5.20 -3.27 -4.42
N PHE A 41 -4.31 -2.39 -3.95
CA PHE A 41 -2.88 -2.48 -4.22
C PHE A 41 -2.30 -3.77 -3.65
N GLN A 42 -2.51 -4.06 -2.36
CA GLN A 42 -1.98 -5.28 -1.75
C GLN A 42 -2.39 -6.55 -2.51
N LEU A 43 -3.69 -6.71 -2.79
CA LEU A 43 -4.20 -7.86 -3.53
C LEU A 43 -3.65 -7.92 -4.96
N GLY A 44 -3.51 -6.77 -5.61
CA GLY A 44 -2.95 -6.67 -6.95
C GLY A 44 -1.46 -7.00 -6.98
N PHE A 45 -0.72 -6.54 -5.98
CA PHE A 45 0.71 -6.73 -5.84
C PHE A 45 1.05 -8.20 -5.57
N GLU A 46 0.33 -8.87 -4.66
CA GLU A 46 0.50 -10.32 -4.43
C GLU A 46 0.28 -11.13 -5.73
N LYS A 47 -0.80 -10.83 -6.48
CA LYS A 47 -1.07 -11.48 -7.77
C LYS A 47 -0.01 -11.17 -8.82
N PHE A 48 0.55 -9.96 -8.78
CA PHE A 48 1.62 -9.55 -9.67
C PHE A 48 2.90 -10.34 -9.39
N LEU A 49 3.31 -10.50 -8.13
CA LEU A 49 4.50 -11.29 -7.76
C LEU A 49 4.37 -12.76 -8.19
N ILE A 50 3.21 -13.38 -7.96
CA ILE A 50 2.91 -14.73 -8.45
C ILE A 50 3.01 -14.78 -10.00
N GLY A 51 2.56 -13.71 -10.67
CA GLY A 51 2.67 -13.57 -12.11
C GLY A 51 4.11 -13.45 -12.62
N CYS A 52 4.98 -12.76 -11.87
CA CYS A 52 6.43 -12.69 -12.13
C CYS A 52 7.07 -14.07 -12.04
N GLU A 53 6.85 -14.80 -10.93
CA GLU A 53 7.38 -16.15 -10.74
C GLU A 53 6.96 -17.10 -11.87
N ALA A 54 5.67 -17.08 -12.24
CA ALA A 54 5.14 -17.89 -13.33
C ALA A 54 5.75 -17.51 -14.68
N THR A 55 5.82 -16.22 -14.99
CA THR A 55 6.42 -15.71 -16.24
C THR A 55 7.89 -16.10 -16.35
N GLU A 56 8.62 -16.01 -15.25
CA GLU A 56 10.02 -16.39 -15.20
C GLU A 56 10.21 -17.89 -15.43
N ALA A 57 9.42 -18.74 -14.78
CA ALA A 57 9.45 -20.19 -14.97
C ALA A 57 9.12 -20.60 -16.42
N GLU A 58 8.19 -19.89 -17.07
CA GLU A 58 7.80 -20.12 -18.46
C GLU A 58 8.79 -19.53 -19.48
N SER A 59 9.68 -18.64 -19.05
CA SER A 59 10.63 -17.92 -19.92
C SER A 59 11.75 -18.79 -20.50
N ASN A 60 11.90 -20.04 -20.03
CA ASN A 60 12.96 -20.97 -20.43
C ASN A 60 14.38 -20.38 -20.31
N GLY A 61 14.66 -19.61 -19.24
CA GLY A 61 15.98 -19.04 -18.97
C GLY A 61 16.30 -17.77 -19.76
N LYS A 62 15.30 -17.12 -20.36
CA LYS A 62 15.46 -15.80 -20.98
C LYS A 62 15.62 -14.68 -19.95
N TRP A 63 15.15 -14.89 -18.72
CA TRP A 63 15.40 -13.99 -17.61
C TRP A 63 16.84 -14.14 -17.12
N ASP A 64 17.59 -13.04 -17.09
CA ASP A 64 18.97 -13.01 -16.63
C ASP A 64 19.01 -12.88 -15.10
N ARG A 65 18.97 -14.04 -14.42
CA ARG A 65 19.07 -14.10 -12.95
C ARG A 65 20.40 -13.61 -12.40
N GLU A 66 21.49 -13.65 -13.19
CA GLU A 66 22.82 -13.22 -12.71
C GLU A 66 22.87 -11.71 -12.57
N THR A 67 22.28 -10.99 -13.52
CA THR A 67 22.20 -9.52 -13.49
C THR A 67 21.09 -9.02 -12.58
N TYR A 68 19.89 -9.62 -12.63
CA TYR A 68 18.69 -9.04 -12.04
C TYR A 68 18.15 -9.77 -10.80
N GLY A 69 18.69 -10.94 -10.44
CA GLY A 69 18.13 -11.76 -9.36
C GLY A 69 16.83 -12.47 -9.76
N GLU A 70 15.93 -12.70 -8.80
CA GLU A 70 14.60 -13.27 -9.10
C GLU A 70 13.66 -12.16 -9.60
N MET A 71 12.80 -12.46 -10.60
CA MET A 71 11.99 -11.45 -11.28
C MET A 71 11.05 -10.75 -10.31
N GLN A 72 10.38 -11.49 -9.42
CA GLN A 72 9.48 -10.90 -8.44
C GLN A 72 10.22 -9.99 -7.45
N ASP A 73 11.45 -10.34 -7.06
CA ASP A 73 12.27 -9.53 -6.15
C ASP A 73 12.75 -8.26 -6.83
N TYR A 74 13.19 -8.35 -8.10
CA TYR A 74 13.59 -7.21 -8.91
C TYR A 74 12.46 -6.19 -9.04
N TYR A 75 11.28 -6.61 -9.50
CA TYR A 75 10.15 -5.71 -9.70
C TYR A 75 9.53 -5.23 -8.37
N ALA A 76 9.60 -6.01 -7.30
CA ALA A 76 9.22 -5.55 -5.96
C ALA A 76 10.15 -4.43 -5.48
N SER A 77 11.46 -4.61 -5.59
CA SER A 77 12.47 -3.62 -5.21
C SER A 77 12.31 -2.31 -5.99
N LEU A 78 12.09 -2.41 -7.31
CA LEU A 78 11.85 -1.24 -8.16
C LEU A 78 10.58 -0.50 -7.76
N MET A 79 9.48 -1.23 -7.50
CA MET A 79 8.23 -0.63 -7.05
C MET A 79 8.37 0.08 -5.70
N VAL A 80 9.08 -0.53 -4.74
CA VAL A 80 9.40 0.09 -3.44
C VAL A 80 10.18 1.38 -3.66
N SER A 81 11.18 1.36 -4.54
CA SER A 81 12.01 2.54 -4.82
C SER A 81 11.21 3.67 -5.47
N ILE A 82 10.26 3.36 -6.35
CA ILE A 82 9.32 4.34 -6.92
C ILE A 82 8.43 4.95 -5.83
N ILE A 83 7.85 4.11 -4.96
CA ILE A 83 7.01 4.57 -3.85
C ILE A 83 7.80 5.55 -2.97
N LEU A 84 9.00 5.14 -2.53
CA LEU A 84 9.86 5.93 -1.65
C LEU A 84 10.29 7.24 -2.28
N ARG A 85 10.68 7.24 -3.56
CA ARG A 85 11.04 8.47 -4.28
C ARG A 85 9.87 9.43 -4.38
N THR A 86 8.66 8.91 -4.61
CA THR A 86 7.45 9.74 -4.76
C THR A 86 7.12 10.45 -3.45
N ILE A 87 7.06 9.73 -2.34
CA ILE A 87 6.72 10.30 -1.02
C ILE A 87 7.86 11.18 -0.45
N SER A 88 9.10 10.99 -0.91
CA SER A 88 10.23 11.79 -0.45
C SER A 88 10.55 12.95 -1.40
N ALA A 89 9.73 13.19 -2.42
CA ALA A 89 10.02 14.15 -3.49
C ALA A 89 10.15 15.58 -2.96
N ASP A 90 9.40 15.92 -1.92
CA ASP A 90 9.45 17.22 -1.23
C ASP A 90 10.51 17.30 -0.12
N GLY A 91 11.22 16.18 0.14
CA GLY A 91 12.21 16.04 1.19
C GLY A 91 11.64 15.80 2.60
N TRP A 92 10.33 15.56 2.74
CA TRP A 92 9.67 15.33 4.02
C TRP A 92 8.59 14.24 3.94
N VAL A 93 8.80 13.12 4.63
CA VAL A 93 7.78 12.06 4.74
C VAL A 93 6.93 12.28 5.98
N SER A 94 5.63 12.47 5.81
CA SER A 94 4.67 12.65 6.90
C SER A 94 4.23 11.32 7.54
N ASN A 95 3.78 11.37 8.80
CA ASN A 95 3.25 10.18 9.50
C ASN A 95 2.09 9.50 8.77
N LYS A 96 1.32 10.24 7.97
CA LYS A 96 0.20 9.66 7.19
C LYS A 96 0.71 8.91 5.97
N GLU A 97 1.76 9.39 5.30
CA GLU A 97 2.41 8.66 4.22
C GLU A 97 3.09 7.40 4.75
N VAL A 98 3.70 7.47 5.94
CA VAL A 98 4.19 6.29 6.68
C VAL A 98 3.06 5.29 6.97
N GLU A 99 1.90 5.75 7.44
CA GLU A 99 0.74 4.88 7.67
C GLU A 99 0.30 4.18 6.39
N TYR A 100 0.24 4.91 5.26
CA TYR A 100 -0.16 4.34 3.98
C TYR A 100 0.91 3.45 3.35
N LEU A 101 2.19 3.77 3.49
CA LEU A 101 3.31 2.89 3.18
C LEU A 101 3.18 1.53 3.88
N ASN A 102 2.93 1.57 5.19
CA ASN A 102 2.72 0.39 6.00
C ASN A 102 1.51 -0.42 5.52
N LYS A 103 0.41 0.26 5.19
CA LYS A 103 -0.75 -0.39 4.54
C LYS A 103 -0.40 -0.95 3.16
N LEU A 104 0.46 -0.32 2.36
CA LEU A 104 0.80 -0.83 1.02
C LEU A 104 1.67 -2.07 1.08
N PHE A 105 2.67 -2.07 1.95
CA PHE A 105 3.59 -3.19 2.06
C PHE A 105 3.13 -4.28 3.02
N GLY A 106 2.09 -4.03 3.82
CA GLY A 106 1.62 -4.97 4.83
C GLY A 106 2.61 -5.15 5.99
N PHE A 107 3.46 -4.16 6.22
CA PHE A 107 4.42 -4.11 7.32
C PHE A 107 4.04 -2.99 8.30
N ASP A 108 4.46 -3.12 9.55
CA ASP A 108 4.37 -2.06 10.55
C ASP A 108 5.74 -1.40 10.73
N TYR A 109 6.25 -0.74 9.69
CA TYR A 109 7.51 -0.01 9.82
C TYR A 109 7.33 1.18 10.76
N ASN A 110 8.27 1.33 11.69
CA ASN A 110 8.46 2.61 12.38
C ASN A 110 9.38 3.54 11.56
N ASP A 111 9.41 4.83 11.92
CA ASP A 111 10.18 5.86 11.21
C ASP A 111 11.65 5.47 10.97
N GLY A 112 12.29 4.80 11.95
CA GLY A 112 13.69 4.38 11.83
C GLY A 112 13.90 3.15 10.92
N GLU A 113 12.90 2.29 10.77
CA GLU A 113 12.94 1.19 9.81
C GLU A 113 12.72 1.70 8.39
N LEU A 114 11.81 2.66 8.19
CA LEU A 114 11.64 3.32 6.90
C LEU A 114 12.90 4.07 6.48
N GLU A 115 13.61 4.72 7.40
CA GLU A 115 14.90 5.33 7.12
C GLU A 115 15.93 4.29 6.62
N GLN A 116 15.94 3.08 7.19
CA GLN A 116 16.82 1.99 6.71
C GLN A 116 16.42 1.47 5.33
N VAL A 117 15.12 1.34 5.06
CA VAL A 117 14.62 0.96 3.73
C VAL A 117 15.00 2.05 2.72
N PHE A 118 14.81 3.33 3.08
CA PHE A 118 15.21 4.46 2.27
C PHE A 118 16.71 4.46 1.97
N GLU A 119 17.57 4.31 2.98
CA GLU A 119 19.02 4.23 2.78
C GLU A 119 19.41 3.01 1.91
N SER A 120 18.68 1.90 1.99
CA SER A 120 18.89 0.72 1.13
C SER A 120 18.50 0.96 -0.33
N CYS A 121 17.52 1.83 -0.58
CA CYS A 121 17.06 2.20 -1.93
C CYS A 121 17.72 3.49 -2.47
N LYS A 122 18.47 4.21 -1.62
CA LYS A 122 18.94 5.57 -1.90
C LYS A 122 19.80 5.69 -3.15
N GLU A 123 20.65 4.70 -3.43
CA GLU A 123 21.47 4.70 -4.64
C GLU A 123 20.62 4.69 -5.90
N LEU A 124 19.55 3.89 -5.91
CA LEU A 124 18.61 3.83 -7.02
C LEU A 124 17.73 5.10 -7.08
N ILE A 125 17.18 5.53 -5.94
CA ILE A 125 16.33 6.73 -5.85
C ILE A 125 17.05 7.99 -6.34
N ALA A 126 18.31 8.16 -5.92
CA ALA A 126 19.14 9.32 -6.26
C ALA A 126 19.88 9.15 -7.60
N SER A 127 19.71 8.03 -8.29
CA SER A 127 20.37 7.75 -9.57
C SER A 127 19.87 8.71 -10.65
N GLU A 128 20.80 9.31 -11.40
CA GLU A 128 20.49 10.08 -12.62
C GLU A 128 19.83 9.22 -13.70
N SER A 129 19.99 7.89 -13.61
CA SER A 129 19.43 6.91 -14.55
C SER A 129 18.12 6.29 -14.07
N PHE A 130 17.55 6.71 -12.94
CA PHE A 130 16.34 6.09 -12.37
C PHE A 130 15.17 6.00 -13.37
N GLU A 131 14.97 7.05 -14.16
CA GLU A 131 13.89 7.12 -15.14
C GLU A 131 14.11 6.15 -16.31
N GLU A 132 15.37 6.06 -16.76
CA GLU A 132 15.78 5.10 -17.79
C GLU A 132 15.58 3.67 -17.28
N GLU A 133 15.91 3.42 -16.01
CA GLU A 133 15.74 2.12 -15.37
C GLU A 133 14.25 1.71 -15.27
N ILE A 134 13.34 2.64 -14.94
CA ILE A 134 11.90 2.36 -14.98
C ILE A 134 11.45 2.03 -16.41
N ALA A 135 11.82 2.88 -17.37
CA ALA A 135 11.39 2.71 -18.76
C ALA A 135 11.89 1.38 -19.35
N ASP A 136 13.15 1.04 -19.09
CA ASP A 136 13.75 -0.21 -19.55
C ASP A 136 13.18 -1.41 -18.82
N SER A 137 12.87 -1.30 -17.53
CA SER A 137 12.18 -2.36 -16.77
C SER A 137 10.79 -2.67 -17.32
N ILE A 138 10.03 -1.64 -17.73
CA ILE A 138 8.72 -1.80 -18.36
C ILE A 138 8.85 -2.48 -19.72
N ARG A 139 9.81 -2.05 -20.55
CA ARG A 139 10.09 -2.68 -21.86
C ARG A 139 10.54 -4.14 -21.70
N LEU A 140 11.38 -4.40 -20.70
CA LEU A 140 11.85 -5.73 -20.36
C LEU A 140 10.66 -6.63 -20.01
N MET A 141 9.76 -6.19 -19.12
CA MET A 141 8.56 -6.95 -18.75
C MET A 141 7.66 -7.21 -19.97
N ALA A 142 7.44 -6.20 -20.82
CA ALA A 142 6.63 -6.32 -22.03
C ALA A 142 7.17 -7.37 -23.01
N SER A 143 8.50 -7.55 -23.03
CA SER A 143 9.13 -8.60 -23.84
C SER A 143 8.80 -10.03 -23.38
N PHE A 144 8.37 -10.19 -22.11
CA PHE A 144 7.96 -11.46 -21.54
C PHE A 144 6.44 -11.62 -21.48
N ASN A 145 5.72 -10.64 -20.95
CA ASN A 145 4.30 -10.77 -20.63
C ASN A 145 3.58 -9.40 -20.58
N GLU A 146 2.92 -9.05 -21.68
CA GLU A 146 2.15 -7.80 -21.81
C GLU A 146 1.06 -7.63 -20.74
N LYS A 147 0.41 -8.71 -20.31
CA LYS A 147 -0.63 -8.63 -19.27
C LYS A 147 -0.01 -8.30 -17.91
N LEU A 148 1.16 -8.86 -17.63
CA LEU A 148 1.90 -8.58 -16.41
C LEU A 148 2.42 -7.13 -16.42
N THR A 149 2.89 -6.64 -17.59
CA THR A 149 3.25 -5.23 -17.77
C THR A 149 2.10 -4.30 -17.47
N GLN A 150 0.91 -4.59 -18.01
CA GLN A 150 -0.27 -3.77 -17.71
C GLN A 150 -0.64 -3.82 -16.23
N ALA A 151 -0.49 -4.98 -15.58
CA ALA A 151 -0.72 -5.11 -14.13
C ALA A 151 0.27 -4.25 -13.33
N TYR A 152 1.56 -4.26 -13.70
CA TYR A 152 2.59 -3.43 -13.09
C TYR A 152 2.28 -1.93 -13.23
N LYS A 153 1.94 -1.48 -14.44
CA LYS A 153 1.53 -0.10 -14.70
C LYS A 153 0.33 0.31 -13.86
N ASN A 154 -0.70 -0.54 -13.77
CA ASN A 154 -1.87 -0.27 -12.95
C ASN A 154 -1.54 -0.15 -11.45
N LEU A 155 -0.59 -0.95 -10.95
CA LEU A 155 -0.13 -0.87 -9.56
C LEU A 155 0.62 0.45 -9.30
N LEU A 156 1.50 0.87 -10.21
CA LEU A 156 2.20 2.15 -10.10
C LEU A 156 1.24 3.34 -10.17
N THR A 157 0.25 3.30 -11.07
CA THR A 157 -0.82 4.31 -11.09
C THR A 157 -1.56 4.35 -9.75
N LEU A 158 -1.87 3.19 -9.17
CA LEU A 158 -2.56 3.11 -7.88
C LEU A 158 -1.73 3.71 -6.75
N VAL A 159 -0.41 3.48 -6.74
CA VAL A 159 0.55 4.12 -5.82
C VAL A 159 0.47 5.64 -5.92
N CYS A 160 0.62 6.21 -7.12
CA CYS A 160 0.50 7.65 -7.33
C CYS A 160 -0.83 8.18 -6.78
N ASP A 161 -1.90 7.43 -7.01
CA ASP A 161 -3.26 7.77 -6.59
C ASP A 161 -3.45 7.75 -5.07
N ILE A 162 -2.68 6.91 -4.36
CA ILE A 162 -2.64 6.79 -2.90
C ILE A 162 -1.83 7.92 -2.30
N VAL A 163 -0.59 8.12 -2.78
CA VAL A 163 0.29 9.21 -2.31
C VAL A 163 -0.43 10.55 -2.44
N ALA A 164 -1.00 10.82 -3.62
CA ALA A 164 -1.74 12.05 -3.91
C ALA A 164 -2.96 12.32 -3.01
N LYS A 165 -3.42 11.33 -2.23
CA LYS A 165 -4.60 11.45 -1.39
C LYS A 165 -4.30 11.15 0.09
N SER A 166 -3.06 10.79 0.42
CA SER A 166 -2.68 10.18 1.69
C SER A 166 -2.79 11.12 2.87
N ASP A 167 -2.31 12.35 2.73
CA ASP A 167 -2.19 13.30 3.81
C ASP A 167 -3.21 14.46 3.73
N GLY A 168 -3.86 14.61 2.56
CA GLY A 168 -4.82 15.65 2.23
C GLY A 168 -4.19 16.90 1.59
N PHE A 169 -2.86 16.90 1.40
CA PHE A 169 -2.10 18.00 0.82
C PHE A 169 -0.90 17.46 0.01
N VAL A 170 -1.02 17.46 -1.31
CA VAL A 170 0.09 17.12 -2.20
C VAL A 170 0.88 18.37 -2.54
N THR A 171 2.17 18.35 -2.26
CA THR A 171 3.13 19.38 -2.65
C THR A 171 3.24 19.50 -4.18
N ASP A 172 3.86 20.58 -4.66
CA ASP A 172 4.06 20.74 -6.11
C ASP A 172 5.17 19.81 -6.62
N GLU A 173 6.13 19.48 -5.76
CA GLU A 173 7.20 18.51 -5.97
C GLU A 173 6.64 17.08 -6.14
N GLU A 174 5.80 16.61 -5.22
CA GLU A 174 5.14 15.30 -5.35
C GLU A 174 4.22 15.24 -6.58
N LYS A 175 3.48 16.32 -6.89
CA LYS A 175 2.68 16.38 -8.13
C LYS A 175 3.55 16.26 -9.38
N ALA A 176 4.70 16.92 -9.38
CA ALA A 176 5.64 16.84 -10.49
C ALA A 176 6.18 15.42 -10.65
N GLU A 177 6.56 14.76 -9.55
CA GLU A 177 7.05 13.38 -9.56
C GLU A 177 5.96 12.39 -9.99
N ILE A 178 4.74 12.52 -9.48
CA ILE A 178 3.58 11.71 -9.90
C ILE A 178 3.31 11.88 -11.39
N SER A 179 3.21 13.12 -11.87
CA SER A 179 2.96 13.40 -13.29
C SER A 179 4.08 12.86 -14.18
N HIS A 180 5.30 12.83 -13.66
CA HIS A 180 6.45 12.30 -14.37
C HIS A 180 6.41 10.77 -14.46
N ILE A 181 6.14 10.08 -13.34
CA ILE A 181 5.92 8.63 -13.32
C ILE A 181 4.79 8.25 -14.28
N GLU A 182 3.64 8.93 -14.23
CA GLU A 182 2.51 8.66 -15.12
C GLU A 182 2.90 8.73 -16.61
N LYS A 183 3.73 9.70 -17.01
CA LYS A 183 4.26 9.78 -18.39
C LYS A 183 5.16 8.62 -18.76
N LEU A 184 5.94 8.09 -17.82
CA LEU A 184 6.76 6.90 -18.05
C LEU A 184 5.87 5.66 -18.29
N LEU A 185 4.71 5.59 -17.62
CA LEU A 185 3.78 4.47 -17.77
C LEU A 185 3.02 4.49 -19.12
N GLU A 186 2.92 5.63 -19.79
CA GLU A 186 2.27 5.77 -21.10
C GLU A 186 3.09 5.21 -22.27
N GLN A 187 4.39 4.95 -22.07
CA GLN A 187 5.31 4.40 -23.09
C GLN A 187 5.12 2.90 -23.30
#